data_AF-D4A9W0-F1
#
_entry.id   AF-D4A9W0-F1
#
_cell.length_a   1.000
_cell.length_b   1.000
_cell.length_c   1.000
_cell.angle_alpha   90.00
_cell.angle_beta   90.00
_cell.angle_gamma   90.00
#
_symmetry.space_group_name_H-M   'P 1'
#
loop_
_entity.id
_entity.type
_entity.pdbx_description
1 polymer ?
#
loop_
_entity_poly.entity_id
_entity_poly.type
_entity_poly.pdbx_seq_one_letter_code
_entity_poly.pdbx_strand_id
1 'polypeptide(L)'
;MESDFREMLLLTGLDHITEEELKRFKYLALTEFNIPRKTLNIADRTELADQLIQSAGAASAVAKAISIFQKLNYMDIAKALEEKKKEAESKYVTNTKKRGTQKVENRSQAKNCSVASATCSDKDFKGHSATEVCPQVKPQKKQMVAEQEAIREDLQQDSLVVMVLKAMNPFECETQEGKQKIFHATVATETEFFFVKVLNAQFKDKFIPKRTIQISNYLRHSYFVEVTSSSVVVDVESSHKVCVPNNIMKKAGETPKISKLKTLPCGTIVNGLFKVQKITEQKDRVIYGIHDKRGTMEVLVLGNQSKTKCEEGDKIRLTFFEVSNNRGKIQLKSGPCSIYKVIKAAKPKTKVKSVE
;
A
#
# COMPACT_ATOMS: atom_id res chain seq x y z
N MET A 1 -4.90 -11.56 28.14
CA MET A 1 -4.21 -12.07 26.94
C MET A 1 -4.91 -11.63 25.68
N GLU A 2 -6.18 -12.00 25.44
CA GLU A 2 -6.91 -11.57 24.23
C GLU A 2 -7.08 -10.05 24.15
N SER A 3 -7.32 -9.36 25.28
CA SER A 3 -7.38 -7.90 25.38
C SER A 3 -6.12 -7.22 24.83
N ASP A 4 -4.95 -7.68 25.24
CA ASP A 4 -3.66 -7.07 24.90
C ASP A 4 -3.36 -7.22 23.41
N PHE A 5 -3.72 -8.38 22.83
CA PHE A 5 -3.56 -8.63 21.40
C PHE A 5 -4.57 -7.84 20.55
N ARG A 6 -5.80 -7.65 21.05
CA ARG A 6 -6.81 -6.79 20.40
C ARG A 6 -6.35 -5.34 20.35
N GLU A 7 -5.91 -4.81 21.49
CA GLU A 7 -5.35 -3.46 21.60
C GLU A 7 -4.13 -3.29 20.69
N MET A 8 -3.26 -4.31 20.62
CA MET A 8 -2.10 -4.32 19.73
C MET A 8 -2.48 -4.25 18.25
N LEU A 9 -3.43 -5.08 17.80
CA LEU A 9 -3.92 -5.07 16.40
C LEU A 9 -4.48 -3.71 16.00
N LEU A 10 -5.27 -3.08 16.88
CA LEU A 10 -5.88 -1.78 16.63
C LEU A 10 -4.83 -0.67 16.67
N LEU A 11 -4.27 -0.43 17.86
CA LEU A 11 -3.48 0.75 18.13
C LEU A 11 -2.12 0.72 17.43
N THR A 12 -1.53 -0.46 17.20
CA THR A 12 -0.22 -0.55 16.54
C THR A 12 -0.36 -0.88 15.05
N GLY A 13 -1.48 -1.50 14.65
CA GLY A 13 -1.71 -1.99 13.29
C GLY A 13 -2.71 -1.15 12.49
N LEU A 14 -4.00 -1.44 12.70
CA LEU A 14 -5.10 -0.96 11.86
C LEU A 14 -5.34 0.56 11.93
N ASP A 15 -5.04 1.19 13.06
CA ASP A 15 -5.15 2.66 13.21
C ASP A 15 -4.01 3.41 12.51
N HIS A 16 -2.94 2.71 12.15
CA HIS A 16 -1.79 3.29 11.46
C HIS A 16 -1.92 3.29 9.93
N ILE A 17 -3.03 2.77 9.40
CA ILE A 17 -3.32 2.72 7.96
C ILE A 17 -4.54 3.57 7.60
N THR A 18 -4.50 4.17 6.42
CA THR A 18 -5.60 4.94 5.83
C THR A 18 -6.79 4.04 5.46
N GLU A 19 -7.94 4.62 5.13
CA GLU A 19 -9.11 3.84 4.65
C GLU A 19 -8.83 3.04 3.37
N GLU A 20 -8.03 3.59 2.46
CA GLU A 20 -7.65 2.88 1.21
C GLU A 20 -6.72 1.71 1.51
N GLU A 21 -5.75 1.91 2.39
CA GLU A 21 -4.85 0.86 2.87
C GLU A 21 -5.62 -0.21 3.68
N LEU A 22 -6.63 0.19 4.46
CA LEU A 22 -7.54 -0.71 5.18
C LEU A 22 -8.37 -1.56 4.22
N LYS A 23 -8.85 -1.01 3.11
CA LYS A 23 -9.52 -1.80 2.06
C LYS A 23 -8.60 -2.87 1.48
N ARG A 24 -7.33 -2.54 1.23
CA ARG A 24 -6.32 -3.52 0.76
C ARG A 24 -6.02 -4.58 1.82
N PHE A 25 -5.91 -4.19 3.08
CA PHE A 25 -5.75 -5.11 4.20
C PHE A 25 -6.93 -6.09 4.28
N LYS A 26 -8.17 -5.58 4.26
CA LYS A 26 -9.40 -6.39 4.26
C LYS A 26 -9.43 -7.38 3.10
N TYR A 27 -8.97 -6.99 1.92
CA TYR A 27 -8.90 -7.87 0.76
C TYR A 27 -8.00 -9.09 1.01
N LEU A 28 -6.77 -8.89 1.53
CA LEU A 28 -5.88 -9.99 1.86
C LEU A 28 -6.38 -10.81 3.07
N ALA A 29 -7.07 -10.17 4.00
CA ALA A 29 -7.67 -10.84 5.14
C ALA A 29 -8.76 -11.86 4.73
N LEU A 30 -9.45 -11.68 3.60
CA LEU A 30 -10.41 -12.66 3.06
C LEU A 30 -9.75 -14.04 2.92
N THR A 31 -8.57 -14.07 2.30
CA THR A 31 -7.85 -15.31 1.98
C THR A 31 -7.11 -15.88 3.20
N GLU A 32 -6.52 -15.01 4.03
CA GLU A 32 -5.66 -15.45 5.14
C GLU A 32 -6.46 -15.87 6.39
N PHE A 33 -7.64 -15.30 6.59
CA PHE A 33 -8.49 -15.54 7.76
C PHE A 33 -9.78 -16.31 7.43
N ASN A 34 -10.05 -16.60 6.14
CA ASN A 34 -11.27 -17.29 5.73
C ASN A 34 -12.55 -16.61 6.25
N ILE A 35 -12.54 -15.27 6.35
CA ILE A 35 -13.67 -14.49 6.86
C ILE A 35 -14.59 -14.14 5.68
N PRO A 36 -15.92 -14.28 5.83
CA PRO A 36 -16.86 -13.90 4.78
C PRO A 36 -16.72 -12.44 4.36
N ARG A 37 -16.71 -12.23 3.05
CA ARG A 37 -16.58 -10.90 2.42
C ARG A 37 -17.58 -9.87 2.93
N LYS A 38 -18.84 -10.29 3.12
CA LYS A 38 -19.92 -9.44 3.63
C LYS A 38 -19.59 -8.84 4.99
N THR A 39 -18.88 -9.60 5.84
CA THR A 39 -18.50 -9.19 7.19
C THR A 39 -17.34 -8.19 7.14
N LEU A 40 -16.26 -8.51 6.41
CA LEU A 40 -15.09 -7.62 6.34
C LEU A 40 -15.36 -6.28 5.67
N ASN A 41 -16.27 -6.26 4.68
CA ASN A 41 -16.55 -5.06 3.92
C ASN A 41 -17.17 -3.94 4.76
N ILE A 42 -18.06 -4.30 5.68
CA ILE A 42 -18.74 -3.36 6.57
C ILE A 42 -17.96 -3.11 7.86
N ALA A 43 -17.12 -4.07 8.28
CA ALA A 43 -16.40 -4.00 9.54
C ALA A 43 -15.59 -2.71 9.69
N ASP A 44 -15.80 -1.93 10.75
CA ASP A 44 -14.85 -0.86 11.09
C ASP A 44 -13.50 -1.44 11.57
N ARG A 45 -12.55 -0.59 12.01
CA ARG A 45 -11.25 -1.09 12.50
C ARG A 45 -11.40 -1.99 13.73
N THR A 46 -12.28 -1.62 14.65
CA THR A 46 -12.56 -2.34 15.91
C THR A 46 -13.19 -3.70 15.62
N GLU A 47 -14.25 -3.71 14.81
CA GLU A 47 -14.94 -4.91 14.36
C GLU A 47 -14.00 -5.82 13.57
N LEU A 48 -13.14 -5.23 12.73
CA LEU A 48 -12.13 -5.99 11.99
C LEU A 48 -11.18 -6.72 12.94
N ALA A 49 -10.60 -6.03 13.93
CA ALA A 49 -9.70 -6.67 14.89
C ALA A 49 -10.39 -7.83 15.62
N ASP A 50 -11.64 -7.66 16.01
CA ASP A 50 -12.43 -8.72 16.66
C ASP A 50 -12.67 -9.90 15.72
N GLN A 51 -13.00 -9.65 14.46
CA GLN A 51 -13.18 -10.70 13.44
C GLN A 51 -11.88 -11.47 13.17
N LEU A 52 -10.74 -10.80 13.12
CA LEU A 52 -9.43 -11.46 12.96
C LEU A 52 -9.12 -12.38 14.13
N ILE A 53 -9.37 -11.91 15.36
CA ILE A 53 -9.15 -12.68 16.59
C ILE A 53 -10.12 -13.87 16.69
N GLN A 54 -11.40 -13.68 16.37
CA GLN A 54 -12.39 -14.74 16.37
C GLN A 54 -12.07 -15.83 15.34
N SER A 55 -11.53 -15.45 14.19
CA SER A 55 -11.18 -16.39 13.11
C SER A 55 -9.97 -17.27 13.44
N ALA A 56 -8.89 -16.67 13.97
CA ALA A 56 -7.59 -17.36 14.09
C ALA A 56 -7.13 -17.58 15.53
N GLY A 57 -7.76 -16.97 16.52
CA GLY A 57 -7.24 -16.82 17.88
C GLY A 57 -6.24 -15.67 18.00
N ALA A 58 -6.12 -15.09 19.19
CA ALA A 58 -5.45 -13.80 19.40
C ALA A 58 -3.99 -13.73 18.90
N ALA A 59 -3.15 -14.69 19.30
CA ALA A 59 -1.74 -14.71 18.90
C ALA A 59 -1.54 -15.00 17.40
N SER A 60 -2.36 -15.88 16.83
CA SER A 60 -2.31 -16.20 15.39
C SER A 60 -2.85 -15.05 14.56
N ALA A 61 -3.84 -14.30 15.06
CA ALA A 61 -4.39 -13.15 14.37
C ALA A 61 -3.33 -12.06 14.18
N VAL A 62 -2.55 -11.77 15.22
CA VAL A 62 -1.41 -10.85 15.13
C VAL A 62 -0.37 -11.36 14.13
N ALA A 63 -0.01 -12.65 14.17
CA ALA A 63 0.98 -13.21 13.25
C ALA A 63 0.54 -13.09 11.78
N LYS A 64 -0.73 -13.44 11.49
CA LYS A 64 -1.30 -13.31 10.14
C LYS A 64 -1.43 -11.85 9.72
N ALA A 65 -1.82 -10.95 10.62
CA ALA A 65 -1.86 -9.51 10.34
C ALA A 65 -0.48 -8.96 9.99
N ILE A 66 0.58 -9.33 10.72
CA ILE A 66 1.97 -8.97 10.39
C ILE A 66 2.33 -9.44 8.97
N SER A 67 2.01 -10.68 8.61
CA SER A 67 2.23 -11.22 7.26
C SER A 67 1.51 -10.39 6.18
N ILE A 68 0.25 -10.01 6.43
CA ILE A 68 -0.50 -9.11 5.53
C ILE A 68 0.18 -7.75 5.42
N PHE A 69 0.59 -7.14 6.54
CA PHE A 69 1.30 -5.86 6.53
C PHE A 69 2.62 -5.93 5.73
N GLN A 70 3.37 -7.02 5.83
CA GLN A 70 4.56 -7.25 5.03
C GLN A 70 4.23 -7.38 3.54
N LYS A 71 3.18 -8.13 3.18
CA LYS A 71 2.71 -8.27 1.78
C LYS A 71 2.27 -6.93 1.18
N LEU A 72 1.72 -6.04 2.00
CA LEU A 72 1.34 -4.68 1.59
C LEU A 72 2.49 -3.68 1.62
N ASN A 73 3.71 -4.12 1.98
CA ASN A 73 4.90 -3.28 2.14
C ASN A 73 4.76 -2.20 3.25
N TYR A 74 3.95 -2.47 4.28
CA TYR A 74 3.80 -1.62 5.46
C TYR A 74 4.77 -2.07 6.56
N MET A 75 6.07 -2.06 6.24
CA MET A 75 7.13 -2.67 7.06
C MET A 75 7.26 -2.06 8.45
N ASP A 76 7.01 -0.76 8.61
CA ASP A 76 7.04 -0.08 9.91
C ASP A 76 6.00 -0.64 10.87
N ILE A 77 4.79 -0.87 10.35
CA ILE A 77 3.66 -1.38 11.09
C ILE A 77 3.90 -2.85 11.44
N ALA A 78 4.34 -3.64 10.46
CA ALA A 78 4.71 -5.04 10.66
C ALA A 78 5.77 -5.20 11.75
N LYS A 79 6.83 -4.38 11.71
CA LYS A 79 7.91 -4.41 12.71
C LYS A 79 7.44 -3.99 14.09
N ALA A 80 6.65 -2.90 14.19
CA ALA A 80 6.11 -2.43 15.45
C ALA A 80 5.20 -3.49 16.11
N LEU A 81 4.37 -4.18 15.31
CA LEU A 81 3.56 -5.30 15.77
C LEU A 81 4.41 -6.48 16.23
N GLU A 82 5.49 -6.80 15.53
CA GLU A 82 6.39 -7.90 15.91
C GLU A 82 7.12 -7.61 17.24
N GLU A 83 7.59 -6.38 17.44
CA GLU A 83 8.18 -5.92 18.70
C GLU A 83 7.17 -6.01 19.85
N LYS A 84 5.94 -5.49 19.64
CA LYS A 84 4.86 -5.54 20.63
C LYS A 84 4.41 -6.96 20.96
N LYS A 85 4.38 -7.85 19.97
CA LYS A 85 4.08 -9.27 20.17
C LYS A 85 5.12 -9.93 21.08
N LYS A 86 6.42 -9.70 20.83
CA LYS A 86 7.52 -10.21 21.66
C LYS A 86 7.46 -9.65 23.09
N GLU A 87 7.16 -8.36 23.25
CA GLU A 87 6.94 -7.76 24.58
C GLU A 87 5.79 -8.44 25.32
N ALA A 88 4.65 -8.66 24.67
CA ALA A 88 3.49 -9.32 25.27
C ALA A 88 3.83 -10.76 25.70
N GLU A 89 4.43 -11.55 24.82
CA GLU A 89 4.84 -12.94 25.10
C GLU A 89 5.83 -13.03 26.27
N SER A 90 6.79 -12.10 26.37
CA SER A 90 7.79 -12.08 27.46
C SER A 90 7.18 -11.83 28.86
N LYS A 91 6.10 -11.05 28.94
CA LYS A 91 5.37 -10.76 30.20
C LYS A 91 4.68 -12.01 30.76
N TYR A 92 4.29 -12.96 29.92
CA TYR A 92 3.62 -14.18 30.37
C TYR A 92 4.60 -15.23 30.89
N VAL A 93 5.78 -15.39 30.27
CA VAL A 93 6.81 -16.33 30.71
C VAL A 93 7.37 -15.97 32.10
N THR A 94 7.44 -14.68 32.42
CA THR A 94 7.92 -14.18 33.72
C THR A 94 6.87 -14.31 34.84
N ASN A 95 5.58 -14.25 34.51
CA ASN A 95 4.50 -14.40 35.50
C ASN A 95 4.24 -15.86 35.92
N THR A 96 4.49 -16.84 35.06
CA THR A 96 4.38 -18.26 35.42
C THR A 96 5.47 -18.76 36.39
N LYS A 97 6.61 -18.06 36.50
CA LYS A 97 7.67 -18.41 37.48
C LYS A 97 7.54 -17.72 38.83
N LYS A 98 6.70 -16.69 38.98
CA LYS A 98 6.55 -15.92 40.23
C LYS A 98 5.32 -16.29 41.09
N ARG A 99 4.46 -17.20 40.64
CA ARG A 99 3.24 -17.60 41.36
C ARG A 99 3.25 -19.02 41.96
N GLY A 100 4.40 -19.72 41.92
CA GLY A 100 4.54 -21.12 42.36
C GLY A 100 5.26 -21.36 43.68
N THR A 101 5.58 -20.32 44.47
CA THR A 101 6.42 -20.48 45.66
C THR A 101 5.85 -19.74 46.87
N GLN A 102 4.81 -20.30 47.49
CA GLN A 102 4.51 -20.06 48.91
C GLN A 102 3.62 -21.20 49.46
N LYS A 103 4.27 -22.04 50.29
CA LYS A 103 3.76 -22.85 51.42
C LYS A 103 2.44 -23.61 51.24
N VAL A 104 2.50 -24.94 51.37
CA VAL A 104 1.97 -25.68 52.54
C VAL A 104 2.69 -27.05 52.61
N GLU A 105 3.28 -27.33 53.78
CA GLU A 105 3.78 -28.65 54.19
C GLU A 105 2.64 -29.68 54.18
N ASN A 106 2.88 -30.89 53.64
CA ASN A 106 2.63 -32.09 54.43
C ASN A 106 3.30 -33.35 53.85
N ARG A 107 3.84 -34.09 54.80
CA ARG A 107 4.66 -35.30 54.84
C ARG A 107 3.89 -36.58 54.47
N SER A 108 4.48 -37.46 53.64
CA SER A 108 4.56 -38.94 53.76
C SER A 108 4.92 -39.54 52.38
N GLN A 109 6.12 -40.10 52.17
CA GLN A 109 6.65 -41.42 52.55
C GLN A 109 6.37 -42.53 51.51
N ALA A 110 7.42 -42.77 50.69
CA ALA A 110 7.86 -44.00 50.02
C ALA A 110 6.87 -45.15 49.72
N LYS A 111 6.84 -45.59 48.45
CA LYS A 111 7.26 -46.95 48.03
C LYS A 111 7.30 -47.12 46.51
N ASN A 112 8.40 -47.71 46.05
CA ASN A 112 8.61 -48.25 44.72
C ASN A 112 7.69 -49.45 44.46
N CYS A 113 7.30 -49.70 43.19
CA CYS A 113 7.43 -51.01 42.56
C CYS A 113 7.07 -51.01 41.06
N SER A 114 7.74 -51.95 40.39
CA SER A 114 7.87 -52.21 38.96
C SER A 114 6.66 -52.85 38.27
N VAL A 115 6.62 -52.68 36.94
CA VAL A 115 6.35 -53.66 35.86
C VAL A 115 5.12 -54.56 35.97
N ALA A 116 4.20 -54.44 35.00
CA ALA A 116 3.64 -55.59 34.29
C ALA A 116 2.88 -55.14 33.02
N SER A 117 3.15 -55.85 31.92
CA SER A 117 2.52 -55.78 30.61
C SER A 117 1.15 -56.45 30.59
N ALA A 118 0.24 -56.02 29.71
CA ALA A 118 -0.79 -56.91 29.14
C ALA A 118 -1.39 -56.32 27.85
N THR A 119 -1.24 -57.08 26.78
CA THR A 119 -1.83 -56.97 25.45
C THR A 119 -3.32 -57.30 25.48
N CYS A 120 -4.15 -56.64 24.67
CA CYS A 120 -5.45 -57.17 24.21
C CYS A 120 -5.75 -56.70 22.79
N SER A 121 -6.35 -57.61 22.04
CA SER A 121 -6.37 -57.72 20.59
C SER A 121 -7.59 -57.06 19.91
N ASP A 122 -7.44 -56.80 18.61
CA ASP A 122 -8.36 -56.91 17.46
C ASP A 122 -9.88 -56.77 17.69
N LYS A 123 -10.52 -55.92 16.86
CA LYS A 123 -11.65 -56.30 15.97
C LYS A 123 -11.84 -55.33 14.81
N ASP A 124 -11.71 -55.86 13.59
CA ASP A 124 -12.22 -55.31 12.33
C ASP A 124 -13.74 -55.25 12.29
N PHE A 125 -14.30 -54.22 11.64
CA PHE A 125 -15.65 -54.23 11.07
C PHE A 125 -15.65 -53.55 9.71
N LYS A 126 -16.05 -54.31 8.69
CA LYS A 126 -16.32 -53.88 7.31
C LYS A 126 -17.74 -54.33 6.96
N GLY A 127 -18.57 -53.43 6.43
CA GLY A 127 -19.88 -53.74 5.82
C GLY A 127 -20.37 -52.55 4.99
N HIS A 128 -20.41 -52.70 3.65
CA HIS A 128 -21.60 -52.90 2.79
C HIS A 128 -22.34 -51.58 2.45
N SER A 129 -22.15 -50.99 1.25
CA SER A 129 -22.90 -51.19 -0.04
C SER A 129 -24.39 -50.80 0.07
N ALA A 130 -25.08 -50.06 -0.80
CA ALA A 130 -24.99 -49.66 -2.22
C ALA A 130 -25.86 -48.35 -2.39
N THR A 131 -25.92 -47.56 -3.48
CA THR A 131 -26.42 -47.82 -4.85
C THR A 131 -26.42 -46.48 -5.62
N GLU A 132 -25.94 -46.50 -6.88
CA GLU A 132 -26.28 -45.75 -8.13
C GLU A 132 -26.75 -44.26 -8.08
N VAL A 133 -26.47 -43.32 -9.01
CA VAL A 133 -26.33 -43.31 -10.49
C VAL A 133 -25.55 -42.03 -10.89
N CYS A 134 -24.59 -42.12 -11.83
CA CYS A 134 -23.94 -41.01 -12.59
C CYS A 134 -24.78 -40.66 -13.86
N PRO A 135 -24.60 -39.55 -14.63
CA PRO A 135 -23.35 -38.80 -14.86
C PRO A 135 -23.48 -37.26 -15.15
N GLN A 136 -22.37 -36.51 -15.06
CA GLN A 136 -21.74 -35.83 -16.20
C GLN A 136 -20.72 -34.76 -15.76
N VAL A 137 -19.50 -34.96 -16.24
CA VAL A 137 -18.30 -34.16 -16.07
C VAL A 137 -18.13 -33.23 -17.28
N LYS A 138 -17.97 -31.91 -17.05
CA LYS A 138 -17.15 -30.96 -17.86
C LYS A 138 -17.12 -29.56 -17.18
N PRO A 139 -16.09 -28.74 -17.40
CA PRO A 139 -15.19 -28.32 -16.31
C PRO A 139 -15.45 -26.90 -15.77
N GLN A 140 -15.70 -26.80 -14.46
CA GLN A 140 -15.66 -25.54 -13.71
C GLN A 140 -14.19 -25.10 -13.49
N LYS A 141 -13.56 -24.53 -14.52
CA LYS A 141 -12.27 -23.82 -14.41
C LYS A 141 -12.20 -22.52 -15.23
N LYS A 142 -13.32 -22.05 -15.81
CA LYS A 142 -13.41 -20.78 -16.55
C LYS A 142 -14.26 -19.70 -15.88
N GLN A 143 -14.86 -19.97 -14.73
CA GLN A 143 -15.77 -19.04 -14.06
C GLN A 143 -15.08 -18.17 -12.99
N MET A 144 -13.82 -18.46 -12.64
CA MET A 144 -13.05 -17.72 -11.64
C MET A 144 -12.31 -16.48 -12.18
N VAL A 145 -12.35 -16.25 -13.50
CA VAL A 145 -11.67 -15.11 -14.17
C VAL A 145 -12.61 -13.93 -14.40
N ALA A 146 -13.92 -14.17 -14.53
CA ALA A 146 -14.91 -13.09 -14.75
C ALA A 146 -15.37 -12.42 -13.46
N GLU A 147 -15.15 -13.04 -12.29
CA GLU A 147 -15.61 -12.52 -10.99
C GLU A 147 -14.56 -11.68 -10.25
N GLN A 148 -13.36 -11.51 -10.85
CA GLN A 148 -12.31 -10.62 -10.35
C GLN A 148 -12.47 -9.15 -10.80
N GLU A 149 -13.28 -8.85 -11.81
CA GLU A 149 -13.47 -7.48 -12.33
C GLU A 149 -14.51 -6.64 -11.54
N ALA A 150 -15.32 -7.24 -10.67
CA ALA A 150 -16.48 -6.56 -10.07
C ALA A 150 -16.21 -5.83 -8.74
N ILE A 151 -14.94 -5.63 -8.35
CA ILE A 151 -14.60 -5.20 -6.98
C ILE A 151 -13.64 -4.00 -6.95
N ARG A 152 -14.26 -2.83 -6.75
CA ARG A 152 -13.77 -1.73 -5.90
C ARG A 152 -12.58 -0.91 -6.40
N GLU A 153 -12.81 -0.24 -7.51
CA GLU A 153 -12.55 1.19 -7.79
C GLU A 153 -13.42 1.52 -9.01
N ASP A 154 -13.91 2.75 -9.16
CA ASP A 154 -15.02 3.09 -10.07
C ASP A 154 -14.62 2.77 -11.52
N LEU A 155 -14.99 1.58 -12.01
CA LEU A 155 -14.86 1.16 -13.40
C LEU A 155 -15.83 2.05 -14.18
N GLN A 156 -15.33 3.21 -14.56
CA GLN A 156 -16.07 4.16 -15.36
C GLN A 156 -16.13 3.61 -16.78
N GLN A 157 -17.30 3.10 -17.13
CA GLN A 157 -17.62 2.67 -18.50
C GLN A 157 -17.62 3.88 -19.45
N ASP A 158 -17.82 5.08 -18.90
CA ASP A 158 -17.86 6.33 -19.66
C ASP A 158 -16.50 6.67 -20.26
N SER A 159 -16.56 7.22 -21.46
CA SER A 159 -15.40 7.59 -22.25
C SER A 159 -14.88 8.97 -21.83
N LEU A 160 -13.58 9.09 -21.59
CA LEU A 160 -12.92 10.32 -21.18
C LEU A 160 -12.16 10.94 -22.36
N VAL A 161 -12.68 12.03 -22.90
CA VAL A 161 -12.03 12.83 -23.95
C VAL A 161 -11.16 13.92 -23.33
N VAL A 162 -9.86 13.87 -23.57
CA VAL A 162 -8.88 14.75 -22.91
C VAL A 162 -7.77 15.21 -23.84
N MET A 163 -7.23 16.40 -23.58
CA MET A 163 -5.98 16.85 -24.17
C MET A 163 -4.79 16.40 -23.32
N VAL A 164 -3.77 15.82 -23.96
CA VAL A 164 -2.52 15.46 -23.29
C VAL A 164 -1.70 16.72 -23.03
N LEU A 165 -1.41 17.03 -21.77
CA LEU A 165 -0.56 18.16 -21.39
C LEU A 165 0.92 17.75 -21.32
N LYS A 166 1.19 16.58 -20.76
CA LYS A 166 2.55 16.06 -20.56
C LYS A 166 2.52 14.54 -20.49
N ALA A 167 3.55 13.90 -21.05
CA ALA A 167 3.81 12.49 -20.88
C ALA A 167 5.30 12.27 -20.60
N MET A 168 5.60 11.43 -19.61
CA MET A 168 6.97 11.04 -19.28
C MET A 168 7.43 9.87 -20.14
N ASN A 169 8.75 9.64 -20.19
CA ASN A 169 9.29 8.45 -20.82
C ASN A 169 8.92 7.21 -19.98
N PRO A 170 8.67 6.06 -20.64
CA PRO A 170 8.44 4.82 -19.92
C PRO A 170 9.60 4.41 -19.03
N PHE A 171 9.28 3.79 -17.91
CA PHE A 171 10.22 3.25 -16.92
C PHE A 171 9.66 1.94 -16.35
N GLU A 172 10.52 1.10 -15.80
CA GLU A 172 10.10 -0.16 -15.17
C GLU A 172 9.55 0.12 -13.77
N CYS A 173 8.33 -0.35 -13.51
CA CYS A 173 7.70 -0.35 -12.19
C CYS A 173 7.19 -1.77 -11.87
N GLU A 174 7.23 -2.14 -10.59
CA GLU A 174 6.60 -3.35 -10.09
C GLU A 174 5.15 -3.04 -9.71
N THR A 175 4.21 -3.70 -10.39
CA THR A 175 2.77 -3.56 -10.19
C THR A 175 2.18 -4.89 -9.70
N GLN A 176 0.86 -4.95 -9.53
CA GLN A 176 0.16 -6.22 -9.23
C GLN A 176 0.34 -7.28 -10.32
N GLU A 177 0.55 -6.87 -11.58
CA GLU A 177 0.78 -7.76 -12.73
C GLU A 177 2.26 -8.16 -12.87
N GLY A 178 3.13 -7.67 -11.97
CA GLY A 178 4.57 -7.87 -11.99
C GLY A 178 5.33 -6.66 -12.51
N LYS A 179 6.57 -6.88 -12.98
CA LYS A 179 7.41 -5.82 -13.53
C LYS A 179 6.96 -5.48 -14.95
N GLN A 180 6.52 -4.25 -15.16
CA GLN A 180 6.16 -3.76 -16.49
C GLN A 180 6.67 -2.35 -16.74
N LYS A 181 6.76 -1.98 -18.02
CA LYS A 181 7.08 -0.61 -18.42
C LYS A 181 5.83 0.24 -18.39
N ILE A 182 5.85 1.25 -17.53
CA ILE A 182 4.76 2.19 -17.31
C ILE A 182 5.22 3.62 -17.59
N PHE A 183 4.31 4.57 -17.68
CA PHE A 183 4.66 5.98 -17.67
C PHE A 183 3.59 6.82 -16.98
N HIS A 184 4.00 8.00 -16.51
CA HIS A 184 3.07 9.00 -15.99
C HIS A 184 2.73 10.03 -17.05
N ALA A 185 1.48 10.47 -17.05
CA ALA A 185 1.01 11.56 -17.88
C ALA A 185 0.17 12.56 -17.08
N THR A 186 -0.09 13.71 -17.69
CA THR A 186 -1.02 14.71 -17.22
C THR A 186 -1.91 15.07 -18.39
N VAL A 187 -3.21 14.95 -18.20
CA VAL A 187 -4.23 15.21 -19.23
C VAL A 187 -5.24 16.22 -18.67
N ALA A 188 -6.01 16.86 -19.53
CA ALA A 188 -7.00 17.84 -19.10
C ALA A 188 -8.24 17.88 -20.00
N THR A 189 -9.36 18.19 -19.37
CA THR A 189 -10.62 18.60 -20.01
C THR A 189 -10.68 20.13 -20.06
N GLU A 190 -11.80 20.68 -20.48
CA GLU A 190 -12.04 22.13 -20.44
C GLU A 190 -12.10 22.69 -19.01
N THR A 191 -12.42 21.85 -18.03
CA THR A 191 -12.73 22.27 -16.65
C THR A 191 -11.67 21.86 -15.63
N GLU A 192 -10.97 20.76 -15.86
CA GLU A 192 -10.02 20.20 -14.88
C GLU A 192 -8.88 19.42 -15.53
N PHE A 193 -7.93 18.99 -14.71
CA PHE A 193 -6.81 18.16 -15.13
C PHE A 193 -6.67 16.93 -14.24
N PHE A 194 -6.10 15.87 -14.80
CA PHE A 194 -5.87 14.61 -14.12
C PHE A 194 -4.41 14.18 -14.25
N PHE A 195 -3.88 13.62 -13.17
CA PHE A 195 -2.69 12.79 -13.25
C PHE A 195 -3.10 11.41 -13.72
N VAL A 196 -2.29 10.84 -14.62
CA VAL A 196 -2.57 9.53 -15.23
C VAL A 196 -1.39 8.61 -15.01
N LYS A 197 -1.65 7.41 -14.51
CA LYS A 197 -0.69 6.31 -14.47
C LYS A 197 -1.03 5.36 -15.61
N VAL A 198 -0.15 5.22 -16.59
CA VAL A 198 -0.35 4.36 -17.75
C VAL A 198 0.49 3.11 -17.58
N LEU A 199 -0.18 2.00 -17.28
CA LEU A 199 0.43 0.71 -16.96
C LEU A 199 0.83 -0.09 -18.21
N ASN A 200 0.60 0.42 -19.41
CA ASN A 200 1.03 -0.19 -20.66
C ASN A 200 1.80 0.83 -21.52
N ALA A 201 3.12 0.64 -21.65
CA ALA A 201 3.99 1.49 -22.48
C ALA A 201 3.63 1.51 -23.97
N GLN A 202 2.83 0.57 -24.48
CA GLN A 202 2.37 0.57 -25.87
C GLN A 202 1.54 1.82 -26.20
N PHE A 203 0.84 2.42 -25.23
CA PHE A 203 0.08 3.65 -25.44
C PHE A 203 0.95 4.91 -25.56
N LYS A 204 2.27 4.82 -25.40
CA LYS A 204 3.14 6.00 -25.29
C LYS A 204 3.13 6.88 -26.55
N ASP A 205 2.83 6.30 -27.71
CA ASP A 205 2.67 6.98 -29.01
C ASP A 205 1.39 7.82 -29.07
N LYS A 206 0.33 7.46 -28.34
CA LYS A 206 -0.91 8.24 -28.20
C LYS A 206 -0.76 9.42 -27.26
N PHE A 207 0.03 9.25 -26.19
CA PHE A 207 0.28 10.30 -25.21
C PHE A 207 1.35 11.30 -25.66
N ILE A 208 1.01 12.09 -26.69
CA ILE A 208 1.82 13.19 -27.23
C ILE A 208 1.22 14.53 -26.80
N PRO A 209 2.02 15.47 -26.24
CA PRO A 209 1.52 16.78 -25.82
C PRO A 209 0.71 17.51 -26.91
N LYS A 210 -0.40 18.14 -26.52
CA LYS A 210 -1.39 18.83 -27.37
C LYS A 210 -2.27 17.93 -28.24
N ARG A 211 -2.12 16.61 -28.22
CA ARG A 211 -3.09 15.71 -28.85
C ARG A 211 -4.32 15.56 -27.98
N THR A 212 -5.49 15.44 -28.63
CA THR A 212 -6.74 15.04 -27.99
C THR A 212 -6.91 13.54 -28.19
N ILE A 213 -7.08 12.82 -27.07
CA ILE A 213 -7.29 11.38 -27.05
C ILE A 213 -8.58 11.07 -26.31
N GLN A 214 -9.18 9.94 -26.66
CA GLN A 214 -10.31 9.37 -25.95
C GLN A 214 -9.81 8.11 -25.23
N ILE A 215 -10.08 8.05 -23.92
CA ILE A 215 -9.72 6.94 -23.04
C ILE A 215 -11.01 6.27 -22.58
N SER A 216 -11.16 4.98 -22.83
CA SER A 216 -12.30 4.18 -22.37
C SER A 216 -11.80 2.98 -21.55
N ASN A 217 -12.65 2.43 -20.68
CA ASN A 217 -12.32 1.32 -19.79
C ASN A 217 -11.07 1.59 -18.91
N TYR A 218 -11.04 2.77 -18.29
CA TYR A 218 -9.99 3.18 -17.35
C TYR A 218 -10.46 2.99 -15.91
N LEU A 219 -9.51 2.89 -14.98
CA LEU A 219 -9.80 2.86 -13.55
C LEU A 219 -9.72 4.27 -12.98
N ARG A 220 -10.80 4.72 -12.32
CA ARG A 220 -10.84 6.02 -11.66
C ARG A 220 -10.52 5.85 -10.17
N HIS A 221 -9.37 6.37 -9.75
CA HIS A 221 -9.04 6.52 -8.34
C HIS A 221 -9.46 7.92 -7.84
N SER A 222 -9.48 8.10 -6.53
CA SER A 222 -9.84 9.37 -5.86
C SER A 222 -9.07 10.59 -6.41
N TYR A 223 -7.80 10.40 -6.81
CA TYR A 223 -6.89 11.51 -7.16
C TYR A 223 -6.13 11.33 -8.49
N PHE A 224 -6.35 10.23 -9.22
CA PHE A 224 -5.70 9.97 -10.50
C PHE A 224 -6.51 8.99 -11.35
N VAL A 225 -6.16 8.91 -12.63
CA VAL A 225 -6.70 7.93 -13.59
C VAL A 225 -5.65 6.87 -13.87
N GLU A 226 -6.04 5.61 -13.90
CA GLU A 226 -5.17 4.50 -14.24
C GLU A 226 -5.62 3.85 -15.55
N VAL A 227 -4.68 3.74 -16.49
CA VAL A 227 -4.88 3.16 -17.83
C VAL A 227 -4.14 1.83 -17.87
N THR A 228 -4.88 0.75 -18.00
CA THR A 228 -4.38 -0.63 -17.95
C THR A 228 -4.30 -1.21 -19.36
N SER A 229 -3.88 -2.47 -19.47
CA SER A 229 -3.89 -3.22 -20.74
C SER A 229 -5.30 -3.44 -21.30
N SER A 230 -6.35 -3.39 -20.46
CA SER A 230 -7.75 -3.51 -20.88
C SER A 230 -8.38 -2.19 -21.32
N SER A 231 -7.72 -1.05 -21.09
CA SER A 231 -8.17 0.26 -21.54
C SER A 231 -8.04 0.42 -23.07
N VAL A 232 -8.89 1.29 -23.64
CA VAL A 232 -8.84 1.67 -25.06
C VAL A 232 -8.43 3.14 -25.15
N VAL A 233 -7.38 3.43 -25.90
CA VAL A 233 -6.88 4.80 -26.12
C VAL A 233 -6.81 5.09 -27.62
N VAL A 234 -7.63 6.02 -28.09
CA VAL A 234 -7.71 6.41 -29.52
C VAL A 234 -7.48 7.90 -29.70
N ASP A 235 -6.94 8.28 -30.86
CA ASP A 235 -6.83 9.69 -31.26
C ASP A 235 -8.22 10.21 -31.64
N VAL A 236 -8.54 11.44 -31.24
CA VAL A 236 -9.83 12.08 -31.55
C VAL A 236 -9.68 12.94 -32.80
N GLU A 237 -10.68 12.86 -33.69
CA GLU A 237 -10.73 13.66 -34.92
C GLU A 237 -10.65 15.16 -34.64
N SER A 238 -10.10 15.92 -35.59
CA SER A 238 -9.81 17.34 -35.39
C SER A 238 -11.02 18.22 -35.09
N SER A 239 -12.23 17.78 -35.49
CA SER A 239 -13.51 18.44 -35.20
C SER A 239 -13.88 18.43 -33.72
N HIS A 240 -13.37 17.48 -32.93
CA HIS A 240 -13.73 17.27 -31.52
C HIS A 240 -12.57 17.57 -30.57
N LYS A 241 -11.68 18.50 -30.95
CA LYS A 241 -10.55 18.91 -30.11
C LYS A 241 -11.03 19.63 -28.86
N VAL A 242 -10.63 19.11 -27.70
CA VAL A 242 -10.83 19.74 -26.40
C VAL A 242 -10.03 21.03 -26.31
N CYS A 243 -10.69 22.16 -26.05
CA CYS A 243 -10.03 23.45 -25.83
C CYS A 243 -9.75 23.64 -24.33
N VAL A 244 -8.53 23.32 -23.89
CA VAL A 244 -8.17 23.47 -22.46
C VAL A 244 -7.78 24.92 -22.14
N PRO A 245 -8.47 25.57 -21.19
CA PRO A 245 -8.12 26.92 -20.76
C PRO A 245 -6.71 27.05 -20.18
N ASN A 246 -6.06 28.19 -20.43
CA ASN A 246 -4.68 28.46 -20.00
C ASN A 246 -4.48 28.38 -18.47
N ASN A 247 -5.50 28.72 -17.67
CA ASN A 247 -5.44 28.59 -16.21
C ASN A 247 -5.35 27.12 -15.78
N ILE A 248 -6.05 26.20 -16.45
CA ILE A 248 -5.98 24.75 -16.20
C ILE A 248 -4.59 24.22 -16.57
N MET A 249 -4.06 24.59 -17.74
CA MET A 249 -2.71 24.20 -18.15
C MET A 249 -1.63 24.68 -17.17
N LYS A 250 -1.73 25.95 -16.72
CA LYS A 250 -0.81 26.51 -15.72
C LYS A 250 -0.90 25.77 -14.39
N LYS A 251 -2.11 25.52 -13.90
CA LYS A 251 -2.36 24.80 -12.64
C LYS A 251 -1.82 23.37 -12.68
N ALA A 252 -1.98 22.66 -13.79
CA ALA A 252 -1.48 21.30 -13.98
C ALA A 252 0.06 21.21 -13.97
N GLY A 253 0.75 22.26 -14.42
CA GLY A 253 2.21 22.36 -14.42
C GLY A 253 2.82 23.00 -13.16
N GLU A 254 1.99 23.57 -12.29
CA GLU A 254 2.44 24.31 -11.11
C GLU A 254 2.94 23.37 -10.00
N THR A 255 4.01 23.75 -9.30
CA THR A 255 4.39 23.09 -8.05
C THR A 255 3.53 23.61 -6.91
N PRO A 256 2.73 22.75 -6.23
CA PRO A 256 1.88 23.18 -5.14
C PRO A 256 2.70 23.73 -3.98
N LYS A 257 2.19 24.78 -3.33
CA LYS A 257 2.82 25.34 -2.13
C LYS A 257 2.69 24.40 -0.94
N ILE A 258 3.69 24.38 -0.06
CA ILE A 258 3.71 23.50 1.11
C ILE A 258 2.53 23.76 2.04
N SER A 259 2.14 25.02 2.23
CA SER A 259 0.96 25.36 3.05
C SER A 259 -0.33 24.72 2.52
N LYS A 260 -0.48 24.63 1.18
CA LYS A 260 -1.62 23.95 0.54
C LYS A 260 -1.54 22.43 0.71
N LEU A 261 -0.34 21.86 0.61
CA LEU A 261 -0.15 20.41 0.78
C LEU A 261 -0.60 19.93 2.17
N LYS A 262 -0.37 20.73 3.22
CA LYS A 262 -0.79 20.40 4.59
C LYS A 262 -2.31 20.35 4.79
N THR A 263 -3.08 20.95 3.88
CA THR A 263 -4.55 20.97 3.93
C THR A 263 -5.18 19.98 2.94
N LEU A 264 -4.38 19.28 2.13
CA LEU A 264 -4.91 18.31 1.17
C LEU A 264 -5.30 17.00 1.89
N PRO A 265 -6.36 16.32 1.43
CA PRO A 265 -6.69 14.99 1.90
C PRO A 265 -5.53 14.00 1.69
N CYS A 266 -5.42 13.01 2.58
CA CYS A 266 -4.52 11.88 2.38
C CYS A 266 -4.88 11.12 1.09
N GLY A 267 -3.87 10.57 0.42
CA GLY A 267 -4.01 9.94 -0.90
C GLY A 267 -3.85 10.92 -2.08
N THR A 268 -3.91 12.24 -1.83
CA THR A 268 -3.77 13.23 -2.93
C THR A 268 -2.41 13.09 -3.62
N ILE A 269 -2.43 12.99 -4.96
CA ILE A 269 -1.22 12.88 -5.78
C ILE A 269 -0.55 14.25 -5.96
N VAL A 270 0.76 14.28 -5.76
CA VAL A 270 1.61 15.46 -5.82
C VAL A 270 2.74 15.29 -6.83
N ASN A 271 2.75 16.20 -7.80
CA ASN A 271 3.86 16.43 -8.72
C ASN A 271 4.42 17.82 -8.44
N GLY A 272 5.74 17.97 -8.37
CA GLY A 272 6.32 19.27 -8.04
C GLY A 272 7.84 19.29 -7.96
N LEU A 273 8.40 20.50 -7.84
CA LEU A 273 9.82 20.73 -7.67
C LEU A 273 10.09 21.47 -6.36
N PHE A 274 10.72 20.80 -5.40
CA PHE A 274 10.91 21.32 -4.05
C PHE A 274 12.39 21.45 -3.71
N LYS A 275 12.75 22.48 -2.94
CA LYS A 275 14.12 22.65 -2.46
C LYS A 275 14.34 21.85 -1.18
N VAL A 276 15.42 21.09 -1.14
CA VAL A 276 15.82 20.28 0.01
C VAL A 276 16.57 21.15 1.01
N GLN A 277 16.18 21.07 2.27
CA GLN A 277 16.79 21.76 3.41
C GLN A 277 17.52 20.79 4.34
N LYS A 278 17.01 19.57 4.50
CA LYS A 278 17.55 18.57 5.41
C LYS A 278 17.41 17.18 4.79
N ILE A 279 18.39 16.32 5.02
CA ILE A 279 18.36 14.92 4.58
C ILE A 279 18.63 14.04 5.79
N THR A 280 17.75 13.07 6.03
CA THR A 280 17.93 12.06 7.08
C THR A 280 17.85 10.68 6.44
N GLU A 281 18.98 9.99 6.37
CA GLU A 281 19.08 8.65 5.82
C GLU A 281 18.87 7.60 6.93
N GLN A 282 18.05 6.59 6.62
CA GLN A 282 17.88 5.39 7.44
C GLN A 282 18.12 4.17 6.55
N LYS A 283 18.19 2.97 7.15
CA LYS A 283 18.58 1.73 6.44
C LYS A 283 17.85 1.51 5.11
N ASP A 284 16.52 1.69 5.10
CA ASP A 284 15.67 1.34 3.95
C ASP A 284 14.83 2.53 3.42
N ARG A 285 15.12 3.75 3.90
CA ARG A 285 14.36 4.95 3.55
C ARG A 285 15.18 6.22 3.72
N VAL A 286 14.78 7.26 2.98
CA VAL A 286 15.34 8.60 3.11
C VAL A 286 14.22 9.58 3.38
N ILE A 287 14.42 10.46 4.36
CA ILE A 287 13.51 11.55 4.67
C ILE A 287 14.14 12.86 4.21
N TYR A 288 13.51 13.50 3.21
CA TYR A 288 13.89 14.83 2.77
C TYR A 288 13.01 15.88 3.45
N GLY A 289 13.63 16.78 4.21
CA GLY A 289 12.99 18.00 4.65
C GLY A 289 12.96 19.00 3.50
N ILE A 290 11.80 19.25 2.92
CA ILE A 290 11.59 20.24 1.87
C ILE A 290 11.06 21.55 2.45
N HIS A 291 11.36 22.66 1.76
CA HIS A 291 10.88 23.98 2.16
C HIS A 291 10.52 24.86 0.97
N ASP A 292 9.60 25.78 1.22
CA ASP A 292 9.29 26.93 0.38
C ASP A 292 9.08 28.17 1.27
N LYS A 293 8.69 29.31 0.68
CA LYS A 293 8.45 30.55 1.44
C LYS A 293 7.29 30.44 2.44
N ARG A 294 6.46 29.40 2.36
CA ARG A 294 5.23 29.21 3.15
C ARG A 294 5.33 28.05 4.15
N GLY A 295 6.49 27.39 4.25
CA GLY A 295 6.76 26.43 5.33
C GLY A 295 7.67 25.29 4.93
N THR A 296 7.68 24.26 5.78
CA THR A 296 8.44 23.02 5.61
C THR A 296 7.53 21.80 5.63
N MET A 297 7.96 20.73 4.98
CA MET A 297 7.28 19.42 4.94
C MET A 297 8.32 18.31 4.78
N GLU A 298 8.00 17.11 5.27
CA GLU A 298 8.84 15.93 5.07
C GLU A 298 8.39 15.14 3.84
N VAL A 299 9.35 14.56 3.13
CA VAL A 299 9.12 13.63 2.02
C VAL A 299 9.81 12.33 2.36
N LEU A 300 9.01 11.30 2.62
CA LEU A 300 9.46 9.94 2.87
C LEU A 300 9.61 9.20 1.54
N VAL A 301 10.84 8.81 1.23
CA VAL A 301 11.16 7.94 0.09
C VAL A 301 11.49 6.55 0.62
N LEU A 302 10.69 5.56 0.20
CA LEU A 302 10.85 4.15 0.49
C LEU A 302 11.59 3.47 -0.68
N GLY A 303 12.62 2.69 -0.38
CA GLY A 303 13.34 1.92 -1.39
C GLY A 303 14.24 2.74 -2.32
N ASN A 304 14.79 2.04 -3.34
CA ASN A 304 15.87 2.42 -4.26
C ASN A 304 16.26 3.91 -4.29
N GLN A 305 17.47 4.18 -3.79
CA GLN A 305 18.11 5.48 -3.85
C GLN A 305 18.30 5.94 -5.31
N SER A 306 18.02 7.20 -5.59
CA SER A 306 18.36 7.82 -6.87
C SER A 306 19.85 7.63 -7.18
N LYS A 307 20.19 7.31 -8.44
CA LYS A 307 21.59 7.22 -8.90
C LYS A 307 22.42 8.46 -8.56
N THR A 308 21.78 9.62 -8.41
CA THR A 308 22.40 10.88 -8.04
C THR A 308 22.24 11.12 -6.54
N LYS A 309 23.35 11.29 -5.82
CA LYS A 309 23.32 11.73 -4.40
C LYS A 309 22.70 13.12 -4.29
N CYS A 310 21.73 13.28 -3.40
CA CYS A 310 21.12 14.58 -3.07
C CYS A 310 21.89 15.25 -1.92
N GLU A 311 22.07 16.56 -2.00
CA GLU A 311 22.65 17.38 -0.95
C GLU A 311 21.67 18.47 -0.50
N GLU A 312 21.90 19.04 0.68
CA GLU A 312 21.14 20.21 1.13
C GLU A 312 21.35 21.38 0.17
N GLY A 313 20.26 22.08 -0.16
CA GLY A 313 20.25 23.14 -1.17
C GLY A 313 19.89 22.67 -2.58
N ASP A 314 20.04 21.37 -2.89
CA ASP A 314 19.54 20.78 -4.14
C ASP A 314 18.01 20.89 -4.23
N LYS A 315 17.47 20.64 -5.43
CA LYS A 315 16.02 20.49 -5.62
C LYS A 315 15.68 19.06 -6.00
N ILE A 316 14.55 18.57 -5.50
CA ILE A 316 13.98 17.28 -5.87
C ILE A 316 12.71 17.50 -6.68
N ARG A 317 12.65 16.91 -7.88
CA ARG A 317 11.44 16.84 -8.68
C ARG A 317 10.69 15.56 -8.33
N LEU A 318 9.56 15.69 -7.67
CA LEU A 318 8.69 14.60 -7.27
C LEU A 318 7.65 14.33 -8.36
N THR A 319 7.36 13.06 -8.61
CA THR A 319 6.30 12.61 -9.51
C THR A 319 5.55 11.44 -8.88
N PHE A 320 4.23 11.56 -8.80
CA PHE A 320 3.31 10.59 -8.23
C PHE A 320 3.58 10.28 -6.76
N PHE A 321 3.89 11.30 -5.96
CA PHE A 321 3.99 11.16 -4.49
C PHE A 321 2.62 11.37 -3.86
N GLU A 322 2.35 10.72 -2.74
CA GLU A 322 1.07 10.77 -2.06
C GLU A 322 1.15 11.63 -0.80
N VAL A 323 0.14 12.47 -0.58
CA VAL A 323 -0.07 13.09 0.73
C VAL A 323 -0.44 12.00 1.72
N SER A 324 0.28 11.93 2.83
CA SER A 324 0.05 10.94 3.88
C SER A 324 0.12 11.60 5.25
N ASN A 325 -0.50 10.96 6.24
CA ASN A 325 -0.40 11.36 7.63
C ASN A 325 0.53 10.38 8.36
N ASN A 326 1.55 10.92 9.01
CA ASN A 326 2.46 10.17 9.86
C ASN A 326 2.38 10.73 11.28
N ARG A 327 1.70 10.02 12.19
CA ARG A 327 1.55 10.39 13.61
C ARG A 327 1.04 11.82 13.81
N GLY A 328 0.02 12.22 13.05
CA GLY A 328 -0.57 13.55 13.07
C GLY A 328 0.17 14.59 12.22
N LYS A 329 1.33 14.26 11.63
CA LYS A 329 2.09 15.16 10.77
C LYS A 329 1.85 14.81 9.30
N ILE A 330 1.33 15.77 8.54
CA ILE A 330 1.18 15.64 7.09
C ILE A 330 2.56 15.68 6.42
N GLN A 331 2.82 14.67 5.60
CA GLN A 331 4.05 14.49 4.83
C GLN A 331 3.73 14.00 3.42
N LEU A 332 4.72 13.98 2.53
CA LEU A 332 4.64 13.25 1.27
C LEU A 332 5.31 11.88 1.43
N LYS A 333 4.75 10.85 0.80
CA LYS A 333 5.28 9.49 0.80
C LYS A 333 5.37 8.97 -0.63
N SER A 334 6.45 8.25 -0.95
CA SER A 334 6.57 7.54 -2.22
C SER A 334 5.71 6.26 -2.20
N GLY A 335 4.91 6.05 -3.23
CA GLY A 335 4.27 4.79 -3.58
C GLY A 335 5.11 3.93 -4.55
N PRO A 336 4.62 2.74 -4.95
CA PRO A 336 5.38 1.75 -5.73
C PRO A 336 5.92 2.25 -7.07
N CYS A 337 5.22 3.21 -7.69
CA CYS A 337 5.61 3.78 -8.98
C CYS A 337 6.02 5.25 -8.90
N SER A 338 6.24 5.82 -7.71
CA SER A 338 6.70 7.20 -7.59
C SER A 338 8.12 7.35 -8.13
N ILE A 339 8.40 8.47 -8.79
CA ILE A 339 9.75 8.81 -9.25
C ILE A 339 10.17 10.13 -8.66
N TYR A 340 11.43 10.22 -8.24
CA TYR A 340 12.06 11.50 -7.98
C TYR A 340 13.35 11.68 -8.78
N LYS A 341 13.67 12.93 -9.10
CA LYS A 341 14.94 13.32 -9.75
C LYS A 341 15.59 14.45 -8.97
N VAL A 342 16.86 14.28 -8.64
CA VAL A 342 17.69 15.31 -8.01
C VAL A 342 18.17 16.31 -9.06
N ILE A 343 18.08 17.60 -8.76
CA ILE A 343 18.58 18.72 -9.55
C ILE A 343 19.58 19.47 -8.68
N LYS A 344 20.87 19.38 -9.05
CA LYS A 344 21.96 19.98 -8.29
C LYS A 344 21.84 21.50 -8.21
N ALA A 345 22.12 22.05 -7.03
CA ALA A 345 22.29 23.49 -6.86
C ALA A 345 23.51 23.98 -7.67
N ALA A 346 23.42 25.20 -8.20
CA ALA A 346 24.59 25.82 -8.82
C ALA A 346 25.64 26.11 -7.73
N LYS A 347 26.85 25.56 -7.88
CA LYS A 347 27.96 25.88 -6.98
C LYS A 347 28.28 27.38 -7.07
N PRO A 348 28.50 28.08 -5.95
CA PRO A 348 28.96 29.47 -6.01
C PRO A 348 30.31 29.50 -6.74
N LYS A 349 30.43 30.37 -7.76
CA LYS A 349 31.73 30.68 -8.37
C LYS A 349 32.58 31.34 -7.29
N THR A 350 33.56 30.63 -6.75
CA THR A 350 34.54 31.20 -5.82
C THR A 350 35.24 32.35 -6.54
N LYS A 351 34.93 33.60 -6.17
CA LYS A 351 35.78 34.74 -6.51
C LYS A 351 37.08 34.54 -5.74
N VAL A 352 38.11 34.04 -6.41
CA VAL A 352 39.48 34.17 -5.93
C VAL A 352 39.76 35.67 -5.86
N LYS A 353 39.65 36.24 -4.65
CA LYS A 353 40.30 37.52 -4.36
C LYS A 353 41.76 37.20 -4.16
N SER A 354 42.57 37.44 -5.19
CA SER A 354 44.00 37.64 -5.06
C SER A 354 44.21 38.81 -4.09
N VAL A 355 44.83 38.51 -2.96
CA VAL A 355 45.43 39.49 -2.06
C VAL A 355 46.91 39.48 -2.40
N GLU A 356 47.35 40.53 -3.08
CA GLU A 356 48.71 41.09 -2.96
C GLU A 356 48.59 42.60 -3.14
#